data_AF-A0A1Z5LC63-F1
#
_entry.id   AF-A0A1Z5LC63-F1
#
_cell.length_a   1.000
_cell.length_b   1.000
_cell.length_c   1.000
_cell.angle_alpha   90.00
_cell.angle_beta   90.00
_cell.angle_gamma   90.00
#
_symmetry.space_group_name_H-M   'P 1'
#
loop_
_entity.id
_entity.type
_entity.pdbx_description
1 polymer ?
#
loop_
_entity_poly.entity_id
_entity_poly.type
_entity_poly.pdbx_seq_one_letter_code
_entity_poly.pdbx_strand_id
1 'polypeptide(L)'
;MEFPDLGKHCSEVSCNRLDFLPIKCDGCKKIYCKDHFKYSQHCCSKGVVDTQVPVCPLCSCPVPGRRGDPPDRAVSDHLDRDCQADDSTKKGNRCSVKGCKQKELIPLKCSTCRKNHCLRHRHPNDHNCSSPTRAPAAPVQKTRKCTMEEDEALALALQQSLYEMDVPQQRTRQTMSSVAQYQQQQQQQDKNCTVS
;
A
#
# COMPACT_ATOMS: atom_id res chain seq x y z
N MET A 1 -34.74 39.02 -4.81
CA MET A 1 -34.58 38.42 -6.14
C MET A 1 -34.97 36.97 -6.01
N GLU A 2 -36.13 36.63 -6.55
CA GLU A 2 -36.73 35.29 -6.45
C GLU A 2 -36.04 34.38 -7.48
N PHE A 3 -35.57 33.20 -7.07
CA PHE A 3 -34.99 32.20 -7.97
C PHE A 3 -36.13 31.42 -8.63
N PRO A 4 -36.52 31.71 -9.89
CA PRO A 4 -37.66 31.05 -10.51
C PRO A 4 -37.17 29.73 -11.11
N ASP A 5 -37.74 28.61 -10.65
CA ASP A 5 -37.63 27.27 -11.27
C ASP A 5 -36.35 26.45 -10.95
N LEU A 6 -35.94 26.39 -9.67
CA LEU A 6 -34.92 25.43 -9.22
C LEU A 6 -35.54 24.03 -8.99
N GLY A 7 -35.19 23.10 -9.86
CA GLY A 7 -35.58 21.68 -9.75
C GLY A 7 -36.65 21.26 -10.74
N LYS A 8 -36.82 19.95 -10.93
CA LYS A 8 -37.85 19.38 -11.81
C LYS A 8 -38.68 18.35 -11.04
N HIS A 9 -39.95 18.26 -11.39
CA HIS A 9 -40.86 17.30 -10.79
C HIS A 9 -40.58 15.89 -11.33
N CYS A 10 -40.72 14.90 -10.45
CA CYS A 10 -40.74 13.49 -10.82
C CYS A 10 -41.91 13.21 -11.79
N SER A 11 -41.64 12.52 -12.89
CA SER A 11 -42.65 12.16 -13.91
C SER A 11 -43.52 10.98 -13.51
N GLU A 12 -43.31 10.43 -12.32
CA GLU A 12 -44.11 9.34 -11.76
C GLU A 12 -45.38 9.90 -11.12
N VAL A 13 -46.53 9.31 -11.48
CA VAL A 13 -47.87 9.84 -11.14
C VAL A 13 -48.10 9.86 -9.63
N SER A 14 -47.47 8.94 -8.90
CA SER A 14 -47.58 8.81 -7.45
C SER A 14 -46.65 9.73 -6.66
N CYS A 15 -45.60 10.28 -7.28
CA CYS A 15 -44.53 10.95 -6.54
C CYS A 15 -44.55 12.46 -6.69
N ASN A 16 -44.69 13.00 -7.91
CA ASN A 16 -44.74 14.44 -8.23
C ASN A 16 -43.81 15.35 -7.40
N ARG A 17 -42.70 14.82 -6.87
CA ARG A 17 -41.80 15.52 -5.96
C ARG A 17 -40.83 16.37 -6.76
N LEU A 18 -40.61 17.61 -6.31
CA LEU A 18 -39.54 18.46 -6.81
C LEU A 18 -38.19 17.94 -6.33
N ASP A 19 -37.35 17.49 -7.26
CA ASP A 19 -35.97 17.11 -6.99
C ASP A 19 -35.02 18.16 -7.59
N PHE A 20 -34.01 18.53 -6.80
CA PHE A 20 -33.00 19.53 -7.20
C PHE A 20 -31.93 18.92 -8.11
N LEU A 21 -31.83 17.58 -8.16
CA LEU A 21 -30.98 16.86 -9.10
C LEU A 21 -31.86 16.05 -10.07
N PRO A 22 -32.22 16.60 -11.23
CA PRO A 22 -33.08 15.92 -12.18
C PRO A 22 -32.36 14.71 -12.80
N ILE A 23 -32.80 13.49 -12.46
CA ILE A 23 -32.24 12.27 -13.03
C ILE A 23 -33.08 11.88 -14.25
N LYS A 24 -32.47 11.81 -15.43
CA LYS A 24 -33.13 11.38 -16.66
C LYS A 24 -32.95 9.87 -16.84
N CYS A 25 -34.04 9.14 -17.07
CA CYS A 25 -33.94 7.71 -17.41
C CYS A 25 -33.45 7.53 -18.85
N ASP A 26 -32.44 6.70 -19.09
CA ASP A 26 -31.88 6.48 -20.44
C ASP A 26 -32.87 5.75 -21.37
N GLY A 27 -33.78 4.95 -20.81
CA GLY A 27 -34.80 4.22 -21.56
C GLY A 27 -35.95 5.10 -22.06
N CYS A 28 -36.64 5.79 -21.14
CA CYS A 28 -37.86 6.56 -21.43
C CYS A 28 -37.65 8.08 -21.49
N LYS A 29 -36.45 8.59 -21.15
CA LYS A 29 -36.05 10.01 -21.17
C LYS A 29 -36.87 10.95 -20.27
N LYS A 30 -37.70 10.38 -19.39
CA LYS A 30 -38.45 11.12 -18.37
C LYS A 30 -37.56 11.44 -17.16
N ILE A 31 -37.93 12.49 -16.43
CA ILE A 31 -37.21 12.93 -15.23
C ILE A 31 -37.82 12.27 -14.01
N TYR A 32 -36.98 11.70 -13.15
CA TYR A 32 -37.37 11.06 -11.90
C TYR A 32 -36.53 11.59 -10.74
N CYS A 33 -37.07 11.46 -9.52
CA CYS A 33 -36.34 11.73 -8.29
C CYS A 33 -35.43 10.55 -7.89
N LYS A 34 -34.63 10.73 -6.84
CA LYS A 34 -33.75 9.69 -6.26
C LYS A 34 -34.46 8.38 -5.91
N ASP A 35 -35.75 8.41 -5.66
CA ASP A 35 -36.53 7.22 -5.28
C ASP A 35 -37.19 6.51 -6.46
N HIS A 36 -37.27 7.13 -7.65
CA HIS A 36 -38.00 6.60 -8.81
C HIS A 36 -37.12 6.46 -10.08
N PHE A 37 -35.80 6.69 -9.98
CA PHE A 37 -34.90 6.62 -11.14
C PHE A 37 -34.68 5.19 -11.67
N LYS A 38 -34.90 4.15 -10.84
CA LYS A 38 -34.69 2.76 -11.26
C LYS A 38 -35.76 2.31 -12.23
N TYR A 39 -35.38 1.52 -13.23
CA TYR A 39 -36.28 0.95 -14.24
C TYR A 39 -37.43 0.09 -13.67
N SER A 40 -37.32 -0.41 -12.45
CA SER A 40 -38.38 -1.16 -11.76
C SER A 40 -39.39 -0.28 -11.03
N GLN A 41 -39.02 0.98 -10.73
CA GLN A 41 -39.82 1.91 -9.94
C GLN A 41 -40.67 2.85 -10.81
N HIS A 42 -40.43 2.84 -12.11
CA HIS A 42 -41.30 3.43 -13.12
C HIS A 42 -41.51 2.40 -14.22
N CYS A 43 -42.70 2.33 -14.84
CA CYS A 43 -42.97 1.39 -15.93
C CYS A 43 -42.18 1.77 -17.20
N CYS A 44 -40.87 1.51 -17.23
CA CYS A 44 -40.00 1.88 -18.33
C CYS A 44 -40.25 0.98 -19.55
N SER A 45 -40.55 1.58 -20.69
CA SER A 45 -40.82 0.86 -21.94
C SER A 45 -39.56 0.25 -22.58
N LYS A 46 -38.38 0.73 -22.21
CA LYS A 46 -37.08 0.25 -22.72
C LYS A 46 -36.21 -0.12 -21.53
N GLY A 47 -36.45 -1.31 -20.98
CA GLY A 47 -35.64 -1.89 -19.91
C GLY A 47 -34.25 -2.25 -20.43
N VAL A 48 -33.39 -1.26 -20.62
CA VAL A 48 -31.96 -1.51 -20.78
C VAL A 48 -31.44 -1.89 -19.40
N VAL A 49 -31.08 -3.16 -19.23
CA VAL A 49 -30.44 -3.63 -18.01
C VAL A 49 -29.13 -2.89 -17.83
N ASP A 50 -29.05 -2.16 -16.72
CA ASP A 50 -27.85 -1.46 -16.30
C ASP A 50 -26.71 -2.47 -16.16
N THR A 51 -25.78 -2.44 -17.12
CA THR A 51 -24.67 -3.39 -17.20
C THR A 51 -23.47 -2.72 -16.57
N GLN A 52 -23.26 -2.98 -15.28
CA GLN A 52 -22.15 -2.46 -14.52
C GLN A 52 -20.85 -3.08 -15.04
N VAL A 53 -19.95 -2.24 -15.56
CA VAL A 53 -18.65 -2.68 -16.08
C VAL A 53 -17.65 -2.72 -14.92
N PRO A 54 -17.10 -3.89 -14.57
CA PRO A 54 -16.15 -3.99 -13.48
C PRO A 54 -14.82 -3.32 -13.85
N VAL A 55 -14.16 -2.72 -12.87
CA VAL A 55 -12.84 -2.08 -13.04
C VAL A 55 -11.76 -3.02 -12.52
N CYS A 56 -10.66 -3.15 -13.26
CA CYS A 56 -9.54 -3.97 -12.83
C CYS A 56 -8.78 -3.30 -11.67
N PRO A 57 -8.45 -4.03 -10.58
CA PRO A 57 -7.73 -3.46 -9.44
C PRO A 57 -6.25 -3.14 -9.73
N LEU A 58 -5.63 -3.76 -10.75
CA LEU A 58 -4.21 -3.57 -11.05
C LEU A 58 -3.93 -2.44 -12.04
N CYS A 59 -4.74 -2.33 -13.08
CA CYS A 59 -4.54 -1.33 -14.13
C CYS A 59 -5.57 -0.20 -14.12
N SER A 60 -6.63 -0.31 -13.29
CA SER A 60 -7.75 0.64 -13.23
C SER A 60 -8.51 0.84 -14.54
N CYS A 61 -8.26 0.00 -15.55
CA CYS A 61 -9.02 0.02 -16.80
C CYS A 61 -10.37 -0.70 -16.62
N PRO A 62 -11.46 -0.18 -17.23
CA PRO A 62 -12.74 -0.88 -17.27
C PRO A 62 -12.58 -2.19 -18.07
N VAL A 63 -12.99 -3.30 -17.48
CA VAL A 63 -12.82 -4.64 -18.06
C VAL A 63 -14.03 -4.98 -18.92
N PRO A 64 -13.87 -5.16 -20.24
CA PRO A 64 -14.97 -5.55 -21.11
C PRO A 64 -15.42 -6.99 -20.80
N GLY A 65 -16.71 -7.17 -20.46
CA GLY A 65 -17.31 -8.48 -20.19
C GLY A 65 -18.37 -8.87 -21.23
N ARG A 66 -18.62 -10.18 -21.38
CA ARG A 66 -19.77 -10.67 -22.17
C ARG A 66 -21.06 -10.54 -21.35
N ARG A 67 -22.19 -10.30 -22.02
CA ARG A 67 -23.50 -10.23 -21.35
C ARG A 67 -23.82 -11.59 -20.70
N GLY A 68 -24.00 -11.60 -19.39
CA GLY A 68 -24.33 -12.79 -18.60
C GLY A 68 -23.15 -13.46 -17.89
N ASP A 69 -21.91 -13.05 -18.16
CA ASP A 69 -20.78 -13.49 -17.33
C ASP A 69 -20.73 -12.66 -16.03
N PRO A 70 -20.39 -13.29 -14.89
CA PRO A 70 -20.19 -12.57 -13.65
C PRO A 70 -18.96 -11.64 -13.76
N PRO A 71 -18.98 -10.49 -13.08
CA PRO A 71 -17.90 -9.50 -13.15
C PRO A 71 -16.55 -10.10 -12.77
N ASP A 72 -16.51 -10.98 -11.77
CA ASP A 72 -15.29 -11.63 -11.29
C ASP A 72 -14.60 -12.43 -12.39
N ARG A 73 -15.35 -13.16 -13.21
CA ARG A 73 -14.78 -13.96 -14.30
C ARG A 73 -14.19 -13.08 -15.39
N ALA A 74 -14.86 -11.98 -15.75
CA ALA A 74 -14.35 -11.04 -16.74
C ALA A 74 -13.05 -10.38 -16.25
N VAL A 75 -12.99 -9.99 -14.98
CA VAL A 75 -11.79 -9.44 -14.35
C VAL A 75 -10.68 -10.50 -14.29
N SER A 76 -10.97 -11.74 -13.90
CA SER A 76 -9.97 -12.82 -13.88
C SER A 76 -9.35 -13.07 -15.25
N ASP A 77 -10.16 -13.16 -16.31
CA ASP A 77 -9.65 -13.38 -17.67
C ASP A 77 -8.74 -12.23 -18.14
N HIS A 78 -9.11 -10.99 -17.80
CA HIS A 78 -8.29 -9.81 -18.04
C HIS A 78 -6.98 -9.85 -17.24
N LEU A 79 -7.02 -10.21 -15.95
CA LEU A 79 -5.83 -10.33 -15.10
C LEU A 79 -4.82 -11.31 -15.69
N ASP A 80 -5.29 -12.44 -16.22
CA ASP A 80 -4.41 -13.50 -16.73
C ASP A 80 -3.84 -13.23 -18.14
N ARG A 81 -4.54 -12.47 -19.00
CA ARG A 81 -4.19 -12.35 -20.43
C ARG A 81 -3.87 -10.94 -20.91
N ASP A 82 -4.62 -9.95 -20.47
CA ASP A 82 -4.67 -8.63 -21.11
C ASP A 82 -4.36 -7.48 -20.13
N CYS A 83 -3.91 -7.80 -18.92
CA CYS A 83 -3.61 -6.79 -17.90
C CYS A 83 -2.29 -6.09 -18.19
N GLN A 84 -2.36 -4.82 -18.59
CA GLN A 84 -1.18 -4.00 -18.89
C GLN A 84 -0.33 -3.66 -17.65
N ALA A 85 -0.83 -3.87 -16.43
CA ALA A 85 -0.05 -3.72 -15.20
C ALA A 85 1.07 -4.78 -15.09
N ASP A 86 0.88 -5.94 -15.73
CA ASP A 86 1.85 -7.03 -15.79
C ASP A 86 2.81 -6.95 -17.00
N ASP A 87 2.70 -5.94 -17.88
CA ASP A 87 3.74 -5.60 -18.87
C ASP A 87 4.98 -4.94 -18.21
N SER A 88 5.24 -5.32 -16.96
CA SER A 88 6.61 -5.68 -16.59
C SER A 88 7.04 -6.91 -17.39
N THR A 89 7.08 -6.80 -18.72
CA THR A 89 7.93 -7.63 -19.55
C THR A 89 9.33 -7.50 -18.96
N LYS A 90 9.69 -8.51 -18.16
CA LYS A 90 10.96 -8.66 -17.46
C LYS A 90 12.07 -8.66 -18.51
N LYS A 91 12.46 -7.48 -18.99
CA LYS A 91 13.69 -7.27 -19.76
C LYS A 91 14.81 -7.48 -18.76
N GLY A 92 15.12 -8.75 -18.50
CA GLY A 92 16.12 -9.15 -17.52
C GLY A 92 17.40 -8.37 -17.77
N ASN A 93 17.98 -7.82 -16.70
CA ASN A 93 19.10 -6.90 -16.78
C ASN A 93 20.35 -7.68 -17.17
N ARG A 94 20.64 -7.71 -18.47
CA ARG A 94 21.75 -8.48 -19.02
C ARG A 94 23.08 -7.80 -18.68
N CYS A 95 24.05 -8.61 -18.30
CA CYS A 95 25.41 -8.14 -18.06
C CYS A 95 26.06 -7.62 -19.36
N SER A 96 26.76 -6.50 -19.26
CA SER A 96 27.44 -5.84 -20.39
C SER A 96 28.88 -6.35 -20.63
N VAL A 97 29.38 -7.28 -19.81
CA VAL A 97 30.71 -7.88 -19.95
C VAL A 97 30.73 -8.85 -21.13
N LYS A 98 31.75 -8.75 -21.99
CA LYS A 98 31.96 -9.67 -23.11
C LYS A 98 32.07 -11.11 -22.58
N GLY A 99 31.20 -12.01 -23.05
CA GLY A 99 31.17 -13.41 -22.61
C GLY A 99 30.23 -13.72 -21.43
N CYS A 100 29.64 -12.71 -20.77
CA CYS A 100 28.66 -12.94 -19.72
C CYS A 100 27.23 -12.99 -20.26
N LYS A 101 26.52 -14.11 -20.06
CA LYS A 101 25.11 -14.28 -20.47
C LYS A 101 24.10 -14.09 -19.32
N GLN A 102 24.58 -13.74 -18.13
CA GLN A 102 23.77 -13.67 -16.92
C GLN A 102 22.81 -12.47 -16.97
N LYS A 103 21.57 -12.71 -16.51
CA LYS A 103 20.49 -11.72 -16.43
C LYS A 103 20.03 -11.67 -14.98
N GLU A 104 20.09 -10.48 -14.40
CA GLU A 104 19.63 -10.26 -13.03
C GLU A 104 18.23 -9.65 -13.03
N LEU A 105 17.45 -10.00 -12.01
CA LEU A 105 16.09 -9.44 -11.81
C LEU A 105 16.17 -7.94 -11.46
N ILE A 106 17.25 -7.51 -10.81
CA ILE A 106 17.50 -6.13 -10.40
C ILE A 106 18.60 -5.52 -11.27
N PRO A 107 18.47 -4.27 -11.75
CA PRO A 107 19.53 -3.60 -12.50
C PRO A 107 20.71 -3.24 -11.59
N LEU A 108 21.87 -3.85 -11.80
CA LEU A 108 23.12 -3.51 -11.11
C LEU A 108 23.99 -2.62 -12.00
N LYS A 109 23.77 -1.31 -11.90
CA LYS A 109 24.55 -0.30 -12.63
C LYS A 109 25.87 -0.02 -11.91
N CYS A 110 26.98 -0.05 -12.64
CA CYS A 110 28.26 0.43 -12.11
C CYS A 110 28.21 1.95 -11.88
N SER A 111 28.73 2.44 -10.75
CA SER A 111 28.79 3.88 -10.45
C SER A 111 29.71 4.66 -11.40
N THR A 112 30.76 4.02 -11.92
CA THR A 112 31.79 4.64 -12.75
C THR A 112 31.46 4.60 -14.25
N CYS A 113 31.01 3.45 -14.77
CA CYS A 113 30.73 3.29 -16.21
C CYS A 113 29.23 3.26 -16.57
N ARG A 114 28.32 3.27 -15.57
CA ARG A 114 26.85 3.27 -15.71
C ARG A 114 26.24 2.11 -16.51
N LYS A 115 27.05 1.11 -16.88
CA LYS A 115 26.60 -0.12 -17.55
C LYS A 115 26.03 -1.10 -16.53
N ASN A 116 25.09 -1.94 -16.99
CA ASN A 116 24.51 -3.02 -16.19
C ASN A 116 25.46 -4.22 -16.18
N HIS A 117 25.75 -4.73 -14.99
CA HIS A 117 26.56 -5.93 -14.76
C HIS A 117 25.76 -6.94 -13.93
N CYS A 118 26.18 -8.21 -13.89
CA CYS A 118 25.61 -9.20 -12.98
C CYS A 118 26.28 -9.12 -11.60
N LEU A 119 25.77 -9.86 -10.61
CA LEU A 119 26.38 -9.89 -9.26
C LEU A 119 27.86 -10.30 -9.29
N ARG A 120 28.23 -11.18 -10.22
CA ARG A 120 29.62 -11.64 -10.43
C ARG A 120 30.54 -10.58 -11.04
N HIS A 121 29.99 -9.58 -11.73
CA HIS A 121 30.76 -8.55 -12.41
C HIS A 121 30.46 -7.15 -11.86
N ARG A 122 29.94 -7.05 -10.62
CA ARG A 122 29.54 -5.78 -9.99
C ARG A 122 30.73 -4.88 -9.69
N HIS A 123 31.88 -5.44 -9.32
CA HIS A 123 33.06 -4.65 -8.98
C HIS A 123 33.81 -4.17 -10.22
N PRO A 124 34.46 -2.99 -10.18
CA PRO A 124 35.20 -2.41 -11.31
C PRO A 124 36.25 -3.34 -11.94
N ASN A 125 36.87 -4.19 -11.11
CA ASN A 125 37.89 -5.14 -11.54
C ASN A 125 37.31 -6.27 -12.41
N ASP A 126 36.08 -6.68 -12.14
CA ASP A 126 35.44 -7.84 -12.76
C ASP A 126 34.82 -7.53 -14.13
N HIS A 127 34.69 -6.25 -14.50
CA HIS A 127 34.10 -5.83 -15.78
C HIS A 127 34.98 -4.92 -16.63
N ASN A 128 36.28 -4.82 -16.30
CA ASN A 128 37.23 -3.92 -16.95
C ASN A 128 36.63 -2.52 -17.12
N CYS A 129 36.29 -1.90 -15.99
CA CYS A 129 35.52 -0.66 -15.95
C CYS A 129 36.18 0.48 -16.73
N SER A 130 35.68 0.75 -17.92
CA SER A 130 36.06 1.94 -18.68
C SER A 130 35.22 3.11 -18.17
N SER A 131 35.79 3.90 -17.27
CA SER A 131 35.25 5.21 -16.93
C SER A 131 35.19 6.05 -18.21
N PRO A 132 34.10 6.78 -18.49
CA PRO A 132 34.15 7.82 -19.50
C PRO A 132 35.15 8.86 -19.02
N THR A 133 36.30 8.92 -19.66
CA THR A 133 37.40 9.81 -19.31
C THR A 133 36.92 11.27 -19.36
N ARG A 134 36.73 11.89 -18.20
CA ARG A 134 37.23 13.25 -18.01
C ARG A 134 38.67 13.08 -17.52
N ALA A 135 39.58 13.86 -18.09
CA ALA A 135 41.05 13.81 -18.00
C ALA A 135 41.65 13.30 -16.66
N PRO A 136 42.87 12.69 -16.67
CA PRO A 136 43.45 12.09 -15.47
C PRO A 136 43.80 13.17 -14.44
N ALA A 137 43.16 13.11 -13.27
CA ALA A 137 43.57 13.82 -12.07
C ALA A 137 44.10 12.80 -11.04
N ALA A 138 45.20 13.20 -10.41
CA ALA A 138 46.09 12.51 -9.46
C ALA A 138 45.43 11.59 -8.40
N PRO A 139 46.22 10.65 -7.81
CA PRO A 139 45.75 9.79 -6.73
C PRO A 139 45.66 10.60 -5.43
N VAL A 140 44.45 10.80 -4.92
CA VAL A 140 44.24 11.29 -3.55
C VAL A 140 43.90 10.10 -2.66
N GLN A 141 44.92 9.63 -1.95
CA GLN A 141 44.73 8.88 -0.72
C GLN A 141 44.06 9.82 0.30
N LYS A 142 42.81 9.55 0.66
CA LYS A 142 42.25 10.05 1.91
C LYS A 142 41.85 8.86 2.75
N THR A 143 42.79 8.48 3.61
CA THR A 143 42.53 7.74 4.84
C THR A 143 41.41 8.45 5.60
N ARG A 144 40.21 7.88 5.56
CA ARG A 144 39.16 8.23 6.50
C ARG A 144 39.58 7.63 7.85
N LYS A 145 40.07 8.48 8.74
CA LYS A 145 40.16 8.14 10.16
C LYS A 145 38.71 8.08 10.67
N CYS A 146 38.15 6.88 10.78
CA CYS A 146 36.95 6.65 11.58
C CYS A 146 37.36 6.79 13.04
N THR A 147 36.92 7.85 13.70
CA THR A 147 36.99 7.97 15.15
C THR A 147 35.90 7.07 15.72
N MET A 148 36.32 5.98 16.37
CA MET A 148 35.46 4.88 16.84
C MET A 148 34.47 5.29 17.96
N GLU A 149 34.57 6.52 18.45
CA GLU A 149 33.84 7.02 19.62
C GLU A 149 32.37 7.33 19.31
N GLU A 150 32.06 7.84 18.10
CA GLU A 150 30.68 8.15 17.69
C GLU A 150 29.89 6.88 17.35
N ASP A 151 30.54 5.88 16.76
CA ASP A 151 29.94 4.58 16.43
C ASP A 151 29.67 3.75 17.71
N GLU A 152 30.51 3.87 18.75
CA GLU A 152 30.32 3.19 20.03
C GLU A 152 29.12 3.74 20.81
N ALA A 153 28.94 5.07 20.83
CA ALA A 153 27.77 5.69 21.46
C ALA A 153 26.46 5.29 20.76
N LEU A 154 26.48 5.17 19.43
CA LEU A 154 25.33 4.71 18.65
C LEU A 154 25.04 3.22 18.88
N ALA A 155 26.08 2.39 18.96
CA ALA A 155 25.94 0.97 19.27
C ALA A 155 25.36 0.73 20.67
N LEU A 156 25.81 1.50 21.68
CA LEU A 156 25.27 1.45 23.03
C LEU A 156 23.81 1.89 23.08
N ALA A 157 23.45 2.98 22.39
CA ALA A 157 22.05 3.45 22.33
C ALA A 157 21.12 2.41 21.69
N LEU A 158 21.57 1.75 20.60
CA LEU A 158 20.82 0.67 19.98
C LEU A 158 20.68 -0.54 20.92
N GLN A 159 21.76 -0.93 21.60
CA GLN A 159 21.71 -2.03 22.58
C GLN A 159 20.74 -1.73 23.74
N GLN A 160 20.70 -0.47 24.21
CA GLN A 160 19.78 -0.03 25.26
C GLN A 160 18.33 -0.08 24.80
N SER A 161 18.04 0.39 23.58
CA SER A 161 16.69 0.33 23.00
C SER A 161 16.16 -1.10 22.81
N LEU A 162 17.05 -2.04 22.47
CA LEU A 162 16.71 -3.46 22.33
C LEU A 162 16.46 -4.11 23.70
N TYR A 163 17.21 -3.71 24.73
CA TYR A 163 17.02 -4.21 26.09
C TYR A 163 15.75 -3.64 26.76
N GLU A 164 15.36 -2.40 26.41
CA GLU A 164 14.13 -1.77 26.90
C GLU A 164 12.85 -2.39 26.33
N MET A 165 12.94 -3.11 25.21
CA MET A 165 11.81 -3.83 24.61
C MET A 165 11.55 -5.22 25.21
N ASP A 166 12.48 -5.78 26.00
CA ASP A 166 12.39 -7.14 26.57
C ASP A 166 11.89 -7.18 28.04
N VAL A 167 11.42 -6.05 28.60
CA VAL A 167 10.89 -6.02 29.98
C VAL A 167 9.41 -5.61 30.08
N PRO A 168 8.45 -6.38 29.52
CA PRO A 168 7.05 -6.30 29.93
C PRO A 168 6.60 -7.53 30.74
N GLN A 169 7.42 -8.09 31.64
CA GLN A 169 6.92 -9.20 32.51
C GLN A 169 7.53 -9.38 33.90
N GLN A 170 8.68 -8.78 34.25
CA GLN A 170 9.28 -9.01 35.58
C GLN A 170 8.92 -7.95 36.64
N ARG A 171 8.53 -6.73 36.24
CA ARG A 171 8.20 -5.66 37.20
C ARG A 171 6.84 -5.82 37.87
N THR A 172 5.90 -6.55 37.26
CA THR A 172 4.56 -6.81 37.82
C THR A 172 4.53 -7.98 38.80
N ARG A 173 5.54 -8.86 38.79
CA ARG A 173 5.61 -9.98 39.74
C ARG A 173 6.25 -9.58 41.08
N GLN A 174 7.26 -8.71 41.09
CA GLN A 174 7.91 -8.31 42.33
C GLN A 174 7.05 -7.37 43.19
N THR A 175 6.25 -6.49 42.57
CA THR A 175 5.37 -5.56 43.31
C THR A 175 4.15 -6.25 43.91
N MET A 176 3.64 -7.32 43.30
CA MET A 176 2.52 -8.09 43.86
C MET A 176 2.93 -8.95 45.06
N SER A 177 4.16 -9.49 45.07
CA SER A 177 4.67 -10.25 46.23
C SER A 177 4.99 -9.37 47.43
N SER A 178 5.54 -8.16 47.24
CA SER A 178 5.85 -7.26 48.37
C SER A 178 4.60 -6.64 48.99
N VAL A 179 3.58 -6.31 48.19
CA VAL A 179 2.30 -5.76 48.70
C VAL A 179 1.49 -6.84 49.43
N ALA A 180 1.49 -8.09 48.94
CA ALA A 180 0.83 -9.20 49.63
C ALA A 180 1.50 -9.56 50.97
N GLN A 181 2.83 -9.50 51.05
CA GLN A 181 3.58 -9.72 52.29
C GLN A 181 3.33 -8.61 53.33
N TYR A 182 3.26 -7.35 52.90
CA TYR A 182 2.96 -6.22 53.78
C TYR A 182 1.52 -6.27 54.34
N GLN A 183 0.54 -6.70 53.52
CA GLN A 183 -0.84 -6.89 53.98
C GLN A 183 -0.98 -8.07 54.96
N GLN A 184 -0.25 -9.17 54.75
CA GLN A 184 -0.24 -10.28 55.72
C GLN A 184 0.39 -9.89 57.05
N GLN A 185 1.42 -9.03 57.06
CA GLN A 185 2.01 -8.50 58.30
C GLN A 185 1.04 -7.60 59.06
N GLN A 186 0.28 -6.72 58.39
CA GLN A 186 -0.73 -5.89 59.05
C GLN A 186 -1.85 -6.73 59.67
N GLN A 187 -2.36 -7.75 58.96
CA GLN A 187 -3.40 -8.64 59.51
C GLN A 187 -2.91 -9.47 60.71
N GLN A 188 -1.61 -9.76 60.80
CA GLN A 188 -1.03 -10.42 61.97
C GLN A 188 -0.88 -9.45 63.15
N GLN A 189 -0.58 -8.18 62.87
CA GLN A 189 -0.52 -7.12 63.90
C GLN A 189 -1.91 -6.82 64.48
N ASP A 190 -2.95 -6.78 63.65
CA ASP A 190 -4.34 -6.53 64.10
C ASP A 190 -4.85 -7.65 65.02
N LYS A 191 -4.52 -8.91 64.71
CA LYS A 191 -4.90 -10.07 65.54
C LYS A 191 -4.17 -10.09 66.89
N ASN A 192 -2.96 -9.54 66.94
CA ASN A 192 -2.16 -9.47 68.16
C ASN A 192 -2.56 -8.30 69.07
N CYS A 193 -3.36 -7.34 68.57
CA CYS A 193 -3.84 -6.19 69.35
C CYS A 193 -5.24 -6.42 69.96
N THR A 194 -5.96 -7.48 69.57
CA THR A 194 -7.27 -7.86 70.15
C THR A 194 -7.20 -8.85 71.33
N VAL A 195 -6.00 -9.18 71.81
CA VAL A 195 -5.80 -10.00 73.02
C VAL A 195 -4.85 -9.25 73.95
N SER A 196 -5.34 -8.17 74.57
CA SER A 196 -4.80 -7.53 75.77
C SER A 196 -5.91 -6.74 76.46
#